data_AF-A0A1E1VZ03-F1
#
_entry.id   AF-A0A1E1VZ03-F1
#
_cell.length_a   1.000
_cell.length_b   1.000
_cell.length_c   1.000
_cell.angle_alpha   90.00
_cell.angle_beta   90.00
_cell.angle_gamma   90.00
#
_symmetry.space_group_name_H-M   'P 1'
#
loop_
_entity.id
_entity.type
_entity.pdbx_description
1 polymer ?
#
loop_
_entity_poly.entity_id
_entity_poly.type
_entity_poly.pdbx_seq_one_letter_code
_entity_poly.pdbx_strand_id
1 'polypeptide(L)'
;MDSLAASPEVTYNWVDITSDFFKHIQDLRLGELLHDGHLFGLFEAMSAIEMMDPKMDAGMLCNRGSPKPLNFQQAVAAGKLKINDLEPSELIGIIDATMACIVSWLEGHSLAQTVFTNLYLHQPHSVNNKTLKAYCIAVYKLLDCIRDCINKAQVFEEEDFQP
;
A
#
# COMPACT_ATOMS: atom_id res chain seq x y z
N MET A 1 23.75 -10.58 -34.44
CA MET A 1 22.58 -10.01 -33.74
C MET A 1 21.70 -11.19 -33.43
N ASP A 2 22.04 -11.90 -32.35
CA ASP A 2 21.30 -13.08 -31.93
C ASP A 2 20.01 -12.63 -31.25
N SER A 3 18.90 -13.06 -31.81
CA SER A 3 17.56 -12.86 -31.28
C SER A 3 17.47 -13.51 -29.90
N LEU A 4 17.19 -12.71 -28.87
CA LEU A 4 16.85 -13.19 -27.53
C LEU A 4 15.74 -14.24 -27.65
N ALA A 5 16.02 -15.45 -27.19
CA ALA A 5 15.05 -16.53 -27.13
C ALA A 5 13.83 -16.04 -26.33
N ALA A 6 12.65 -16.14 -26.96
CA ALA A 6 11.38 -15.87 -26.30
C ALA A 6 11.29 -16.73 -25.03
N SER A 7 10.90 -16.10 -23.92
CA SER A 7 10.54 -16.79 -22.68
C SER A 7 9.58 -17.94 -23.02
N PRO A 8 9.73 -19.15 -22.45
CA PRO A 8 8.80 -20.24 -22.73
C PRO A 8 7.38 -19.79 -22.39
N GLU A 9 6.47 -19.83 -23.38
CA GLU A 9 5.04 -19.62 -23.15
C GLU A 9 4.56 -20.69 -22.17
N VAL A 10 4.21 -20.27 -20.96
CA VAL A 10 3.64 -21.17 -19.96
C VAL A 10 2.20 -21.48 -20.41
N THR A 11 2.03 -22.60 -21.09
CA THR A 11 0.70 -23.16 -21.40
C THR A 11 0.10 -23.73 -20.13
N TYR A 12 -0.80 -22.97 -19.50
CA TYR A 12 -1.60 -23.45 -18.38
C TYR A 12 -2.81 -24.24 -18.90
N ASN A 13 -2.95 -25.50 -18.50
CA ASN A 13 -4.13 -26.33 -18.78
C ASN A 13 -5.12 -26.24 -17.61
N TRP A 14 -5.85 -25.12 -17.51
CA TRP A 14 -6.84 -24.92 -16.45
C TRP A 14 -8.05 -25.84 -16.66
N VAL A 15 -8.42 -26.57 -15.61
CA VAL A 15 -9.63 -27.40 -15.57
C VAL A 15 -10.59 -26.78 -14.56
N ASP A 16 -11.83 -26.55 -14.96
CA ASP A 16 -12.87 -26.08 -14.06
C ASP A 16 -13.32 -27.22 -13.14
N ILE A 17 -13.10 -27.05 -11.84
CA ILE A 17 -13.47 -28.00 -10.78
C ILE A 17 -14.61 -27.49 -9.90
N THR A 18 -15.28 -26.39 -10.26
CA THR A 18 -16.27 -25.72 -9.41
C THR A 18 -17.39 -26.68 -8.99
N SER A 19 -17.94 -27.43 -9.94
CA SER A 19 -19.06 -28.35 -9.68
C SER A 19 -18.65 -29.52 -8.80
N ASP A 20 -17.48 -30.10 -9.05
CA ASP A 20 -16.94 -31.21 -8.27
C ASP A 20 -16.60 -30.78 -6.85
N PHE A 21 -16.03 -29.58 -6.68
CA PHE A 21 -15.73 -29.02 -5.36
C PHE A 21 -17.01 -28.84 -4.54
N PHE A 22 -18.05 -28.19 -5.09
CA PHE A 22 -19.33 -28.00 -4.39
C PHE A 22 -20.10 -29.30 -4.12
N LYS A 23 -19.86 -30.36 -4.89
CA LYS A 23 -20.41 -31.70 -4.63
C LYS A 23 -19.75 -32.33 -3.40
N HIS A 24 -18.43 -32.26 -3.29
CA HIS A 24 -17.68 -32.91 -2.21
C HIS A 24 -17.76 -32.19 -0.87
N ILE A 25 -17.91 -30.86 -0.85
CA ILE A 25 -18.06 -30.14 0.43
C ILE A 25 -19.34 -30.47 1.20
N GLN A 26 -20.33 -31.11 0.55
CA GLN A 26 -21.59 -31.52 1.21
C GLN A 26 -21.40 -32.63 2.24
N ASP A 27 -20.26 -33.35 2.18
CA ASP A 27 -19.92 -34.39 3.13
C ASP A 27 -19.45 -33.82 4.49
N LEU A 28 -19.06 -32.54 4.54
CA LEU A 28 -18.67 -31.85 5.77
C LEU A 28 -19.89 -31.51 6.63
N ARG A 29 -19.82 -31.85 7.91
CA ARG A 29 -20.86 -31.51 8.90
C ARG A 29 -20.62 -30.12 9.49
N LEU A 30 -21.66 -29.58 10.11
CA LEU A 30 -21.55 -28.32 10.85
C LEU A 30 -20.45 -28.41 11.92
N GLY A 31 -19.49 -27.49 11.85
CA GLY A 31 -18.35 -27.43 12.77
C GLY A 31 -17.11 -28.19 12.29
N GLU A 32 -17.18 -28.91 11.16
CA GLU A 32 -16.02 -29.54 10.54
C GLU A 32 -15.32 -28.56 9.58
N LEU A 33 -13.98 -28.62 9.55
CA LEU A 33 -13.13 -27.78 8.71
C LEU A 33 -12.03 -28.65 8.12
N LEU A 34 -11.87 -28.58 6.80
CA LEU A 34 -10.75 -29.22 6.10
C LEU A 34 -9.62 -28.20 5.93
N HIS A 35 -8.49 -28.45 6.56
CA HIS A 35 -7.25 -27.69 6.36
C HIS A 35 -6.03 -28.59 6.57
N ASP A 36 -4.86 -28.13 6.13
CA ASP A 36 -3.60 -28.81 6.43
C ASP A 36 -3.22 -28.53 7.89
N GLY A 37 -3.33 -29.54 8.75
CA GLY A 37 -3.04 -29.42 10.17
C GLY A 37 -1.55 -29.26 10.51
N HIS A 38 -0.64 -29.45 9.56
CA HIS A 38 0.81 -29.31 9.76
C HIS A 38 1.36 -27.99 9.22
N LEU A 39 0.84 -27.53 8.08
CA LEU A 39 1.35 -26.33 7.40
C LEU A 39 0.51 -25.07 7.63
N PHE A 40 -0.75 -25.19 8.05
CA PHE A 40 -1.64 -24.03 8.20
C PHE A 40 -2.41 -24.06 9.53
N GLY A 41 -2.05 -23.12 10.41
CA GLY A 41 -2.69 -22.96 11.71
C GLY A 41 -3.93 -22.06 11.65
N LEU A 42 -4.96 -22.34 12.46
CA LEU A 42 -6.14 -21.47 12.53
C LEU A 42 -5.85 -20.07 13.08
N PHE A 43 -4.75 -19.89 13.79
CA PHE A 43 -4.28 -18.58 14.21
C PHE A 43 -3.85 -17.72 13.02
N GLU A 44 -3.26 -18.33 12.00
CA GLU A 44 -2.89 -17.63 10.75
C GLU A 44 -4.14 -17.25 9.94
N ALA A 45 -5.21 -18.04 10.03
CA ALA A 45 -6.49 -17.69 9.43
C ALA A 45 -7.11 -16.41 10.04
N MET A 46 -6.73 -16.01 11.26
CA MET A 46 -7.25 -14.79 11.89
C MET A 46 -6.74 -13.50 11.23
N SER A 47 -5.60 -13.53 10.54
CA SER A 47 -5.07 -12.38 9.79
C SER A 47 -5.48 -12.40 8.31
N ALA A 48 -6.25 -13.40 7.88
CA ALA A 48 -6.70 -13.51 6.50
C ALA A 48 -7.64 -12.35 6.13
N ILE A 49 -7.46 -11.82 4.91
CA ILE A 49 -8.33 -10.78 4.35
C ILE A 49 -9.56 -11.45 3.75
N GLU A 50 -10.74 -11.03 4.20
CA GLU A 50 -12.02 -11.47 3.64
C GLU A 50 -12.36 -10.63 2.39
N MET A 51 -12.38 -11.28 1.23
CA MET A 51 -12.82 -10.65 -0.02
C MET A 51 -14.30 -10.30 0.07
N MET A 52 -14.68 -9.17 -0.51
CA MET A 52 -16.06 -8.67 -0.46
C MET A 52 -16.58 -8.40 0.97
N ASP A 53 -15.70 -8.10 1.93
CA ASP A 53 -16.08 -7.42 3.18
C ASP A 53 -15.72 -5.91 3.14
N PRO A 54 -16.61 -4.97 3.50
CA PRO A 54 -16.35 -3.52 3.37
C PRO A 54 -15.21 -2.97 4.23
N LYS A 55 -14.82 -3.67 5.30
CA LYS A 55 -13.77 -3.24 6.23
C LYS A 55 -12.45 -3.94 5.95
N MET A 56 -12.49 -5.21 5.54
CA MET A 56 -11.31 -6.02 5.29
C MET A 56 -10.81 -5.91 3.84
N ASP A 57 -11.71 -5.72 2.87
CA ASP A 57 -11.36 -5.64 1.45
C ASP A 57 -11.11 -4.19 1.00
N ALA A 58 -9.84 -3.82 0.85
CA ALA A 58 -9.44 -2.51 0.32
C ALA A 58 -9.90 -2.26 -1.14
N GLY A 59 -10.22 -3.32 -1.89
CA GLY A 59 -10.77 -3.26 -3.24
C GLY A 59 -12.28 -2.97 -3.26
N MET A 60 -12.97 -3.12 -2.13
CA MET A 60 -14.40 -2.83 -2.06
C MET A 60 -14.65 -1.33 -2.00
N LEU A 61 -15.50 -0.86 -2.91
CA LEU A 61 -15.89 0.55 -3.03
C LEU A 61 -16.98 0.98 -2.03
N CYS A 62 -17.53 0.04 -1.25
CA CYS A 62 -18.67 0.31 -0.38
C CYS A 62 -18.19 1.06 0.87
N ASN A 63 -18.83 2.20 1.17
CA ASN A 63 -18.73 2.99 2.41
C ASN A 63 -17.61 4.03 2.55
N ARG A 64 -16.76 4.28 1.55
CA ARG A 64 -15.86 5.46 1.57
C ARG A 64 -16.48 6.58 0.73
N GLY A 65 -17.06 7.58 1.39
CA GLY A 65 -17.65 8.74 0.73
C GLY A 65 -16.62 9.47 -0.14
N SER A 66 -16.87 9.50 -1.46
CA SER A 66 -16.11 10.21 -2.51
C SER A 66 -14.66 9.73 -2.76
N PRO A 67 -14.14 10.04 -3.96
CA PRO A 67 -13.76 9.07 -4.99
C PRO A 67 -12.59 8.16 -4.61
N LYS A 68 -12.47 7.05 -5.35
CA LYS A 68 -11.32 6.13 -5.33
C LYS A 68 -10.00 6.90 -5.16
N PRO A 69 -9.12 6.51 -4.22
CA PRO A 69 -7.84 7.19 -4.03
C PRO A 69 -7.10 7.22 -5.35
N LEU A 70 -6.70 8.42 -5.78
CA LEU A 70 -6.02 8.64 -7.03
C LEU A 70 -4.54 8.36 -6.84
N ASN A 71 -3.97 7.55 -7.72
CA ASN A 71 -2.52 7.44 -7.79
C ASN A 71 -1.91 8.73 -8.39
N PHE A 72 -0.59 8.89 -8.30
CA PHE A 72 0.11 10.07 -8.81
C PHE A 72 -0.28 10.39 -10.27
N GLN A 73 -0.22 9.40 -11.16
CA GLN A 73 -0.51 9.60 -12.59
C GLN A 73 -1.98 9.99 -12.85
N GLN A 74 -2.92 9.37 -12.15
CA GLN A 74 -4.35 9.68 -12.26
C GLN A 74 -4.66 11.06 -11.69
N ALA A 75 -4.04 11.45 -10.59
CA ALA A 75 -4.23 12.77 -9.98
C ALA A 75 -3.73 13.89 -10.91
N VAL A 76 -2.62 13.65 -11.60
CA VAL A 76 -2.06 14.55 -12.61
C VAL A 76 -2.96 14.63 -13.84
N ALA A 77 -3.37 13.48 -14.38
CA ALA A 77 -4.26 13.41 -15.54
C ALA A 77 -5.63 14.07 -15.28
N ALA A 78 -6.14 13.95 -14.06
CA ALA A 78 -7.37 14.60 -13.62
C ALA A 78 -7.20 16.10 -13.27
N GLY A 79 -6.00 16.66 -13.39
CA GLY A 79 -5.70 18.06 -13.04
C GLY A 79 -5.83 18.38 -11.55
N LYS A 80 -5.89 17.36 -10.68
CA LYS A 80 -5.99 17.52 -9.22
C LYS A 80 -4.63 17.67 -8.53
N LEU A 81 -3.54 17.31 -9.22
CA LEU A 81 -2.18 17.44 -8.73
C LEU A 81 -1.36 18.30 -9.70
N LYS A 82 -0.80 19.41 -9.21
CA LYS A 82 0.03 20.32 -10.01
C LYS A 82 1.49 19.85 -10.01
N ILE A 83 2.05 19.58 -11.18
CA ILE A 83 3.47 19.23 -11.34
C ILE A 83 4.34 20.47 -11.63
N ASN A 84 3.74 21.46 -12.32
CA ASN A 84 4.34 22.70 -12.77
C ASN A 84 3.64 23.90 -12.14
N ASP A 85 4.29 25.06 -12.19
CA ASP A 85 3.69 26.36 -11.87
C ASP A 85 3.03 26.40 -10.48
N LEU A 86 3.71 25.81 -9.50
CA LEU A 86 3.33 25.89 -8.09
C LEU A 86 3.72 27.27 -7.54
N GLU A 87 2.74 27.97 -6.97
CA GLU A 87 2.98 29.23 -6.29
C GLU A 87 3.78 29.02 -4.99
N PRO A 88 4.57 30.00 -4.54
CA PRO A 88 5.32 29.89 -3.29
C PRO A 88 4.45 29.54 -2.07
N SER A 89 3.22 30.05 -2.02
CA SER A 89 2.25 29.74 -0.95
C SER A 89 1.82 28.28 -0.97
N GLU A 90 1.60 27.70 -2.16
CA GLU A 90 1.26 26.29 -2.34
C GLU A 90 2.42 25.38 -1.93
N LEU A 91 3.65 25.76 -2.30
CA LEU A 91 4.86 25.04 -1.88
C LEU A 91 5.00 24.99 -0.36
N ILE A 92 4.83 26.14 0.31
CA ILE A 92 4.90 26.22 1.77
C ILE A 92 3.80 25.36 2.39
N GLY A 93 2.57 25.41 1.87
CA GLY A 93 1.47 24.58 2.35
C GLY A 93 1.74 23.08 2.24
N ILE A 94 2.34 22.63 1.13
CA ILE A 94 2.73 21.23 0.94
C ILE A 94 3.82 20.82 1.95
N ILE A 95 4.82 21.68 2.16
CA ILE A 95 5.92 21.44 3.10
C ILE A 95 5.38 21.33 4.52
N ASP A 96 4.52 22.27 4.94
CA ASP A 96 3.94 22.32 6.27
C ASP A 96 3.07 21.08 6.55
N ALA A 97 2.18 20.73 5.61
CA ALA A 97 1.36 19.53 5.71
C ALA A 97 2.21 18.25 5.77
N THR A 98 3.29 18.16 4.98
CA THR A 98 4.20 17.02 5.01
C THR A 98 4.91 16.91 6.35
N MET A 99 5.33 18.04 6.93
CA MET A 99 5.97 18.06 8.25
C MET A 99 5.00 17.61 9.34
N ALA A 100 3.75 18.08 9.31
CA ALA A 100 2.71 17.63 10.23
C ALA A 100 2.48 16.11 10.13
N CYS A 101 2.44 15.54 8.91
CA CYS A 101 2.32 14.09 8.72
C CYS A 101 3.52 13.32 9.30
N ILE A 102 4.74 13.84 9.19
CA ILE A 102 5.93 13.22 9.79
C ILE A 102 5.83 13.21 11.30
N VAL A 103 5.35 14.30 11.92
CA VAL A 103 5.14 14.34 13.37
C VAL A 103 4.08 13.32 13.79
N SER A 104 2.94 13.25 13.09
CA SER A 104 1.90 12.24 13.39
C SER A 104 2.42 10.81 13.23
N TRP A 105 3.29 10.55 12.26
CA TRP A 105 3.96 9.24 12.13
C TRP A 105 4.82 8.91 13.35
N LEU A 106 5.61 9.89 13.83
CA LEU A 106 6.44 9.72 15.03
C LEU A 106 5.62 9.56 16.32
N GLU A 107 4.36 9.98 16.33
CA GLU A 107 3.42 9.78 17.45
C GLU A 107 2.79 8.37 17.46
N GLY A 108 3.11 7.51 16.48
CA GLY A 108 2.68 6.11 16.43
C GLY A 108 1.62 5.79 15.38
N HIS A 109 1.27 6.73 14.50
CA HIS A 109 0.40 6.43 13.35
C HIS A 109 1.18 5.78 12.20
N SER A 110 0.53 4.96 11.38
CA SER A 110 1.16 4.30 10.22
C SER A 110 1.77 5.30 9.21
N LEU A 111 2.97 4.98 8.72
CA LEU A 111 3.65 5.75 7.66
C LEU A 111 2.81 5.84 6.37
N ALA A 112 2.16 4.73 6.00
CA ALA A 112 1.32 4.64 4.82
C ALA A 112 0.07 5.54 4.91
N GLN A 113 -0.45 5.75 6.11
CA GLN A 113 -1.65 6.55 6.38
C GLN A 113 -1.36 8.03 6.69
N THR A 114 -0.10 8.38 6.90
CA THR A 114 0.34 9.75 7.24
C THR A 114 1.19 10.32 6.10
N VAL A 115 2.49 10.07 6.10
CA VAL A 115 3.45 10.71 5.19
C VAL A 115 3.20 10.31 3.73
N PHE A 116 2.90 9.04 3.46
CA PHE A 116 2.63 8.58 2.09
C PHE A 116 1.21 8.92 1.59
N THR A 117 0.43 9.69 2.34
CA THR A 117 -0.74 10.36 1.75
C THR A 117 -0.33 11.49 0.79
N ASN A 118 0.88 12.03 0.95
CA ASN A 118 1.44 13.02 0.02
C ASN A 118 1.87 12.34 -1.29
N LEU A 119 1.08 12.54 -2.35
CA LEU A 119 1.32 11.98 -3.68
C LEU A 119 2.65 12.41 -4.30
N TYR A 120 3.20 13.58 -3.96
CA TYR A 120 4.49 14.04 -4.49
C TYR A 120 5.66 13.13 -4.08
N LEU A 121 5.54 12.46 -2.93
CA LEU A 121 6.54 11.50 -2.47
C LEU A 121 6.53 10.24 -3.33
N HIS A 122 5.39 9.80 -3.89
CA HIS A 122 5.32 8.56 -4.67
C HIS A 122 6.20 8.59 -5.92
N GLN A 123 6.35 9.75 -6.57
CA GLN A 123 7.19 9.93 -7.76
C GLN A 123 7.92 11.29 -7.74
N PRO A 124 8.97 11.47 -6.92
CA PRO A 124 9.65 12.77 -6.77
C PRO A 124 10.33 13.23 -8.06
N HIS A 125 10.79 12.28 -8.88
CA HIS A 125 11.48 12.59 -10.14
C HIS A 125 10.56 13.18 -11.21
N SER A 126 9.26 12.86 -11.15
CA SER A 126 8.22 13.35 -12.05
C SER A 126 7.78 14.79 -11.71
N VAL A 127 8.21 15.33 -10.56
CA VAL A 127 7.97 16.72 -10.17
C VAL A 127 8.94 17.65 -10.89
N ASN A 128 8.43 18.65 -11.60
CA ASN A 128 9.25 19.57 -12.39
C ASN A 128 9.77 20.75 -11.57
N ASN A 129 9.06 21.15 -10.50
CA ASN A 129 9.55 22.17 -9.59
C ASN A 129 10.78 21.67 -8.81
N LYS A 130 11.92 22.35 -9.00
CA LYS A 130 13.20 21.96 -8.41
C LYS A 130 13.18 21.97 -6.88
N THR A 131 12.51 22.95 -6.27
CA THR A 131 12.43 23.11 -4.81
C THR A 131 11.64 21.97 -4.20
N LEU A 132 10.44 21.69 -4.73
CA LEU A 132 9.60 20.60 -4.24
C LEU A 132 10.27 19.24 -4.44
N LYS A 133 10.89 19.02 -5.60
CA LYS A 133 11.66 17.79 -5.88
C LYS A 133 12.79 17.58 -4.88
N ALA A 134 13.59 18.63 -4.62
CA ALA A 134 14.67 18.56 -3.62
C ALA A 134 14.12 18.27 -2.22
N TYR A 135 13.01 18.91 -1.85
CA TYR A 135 12.33 18.68 -0.58
C TYR A 135 11.84 17.23 -0.45
N CYS A 136 11.15 16.67 -1.45
CA CYS A 136 10.70 15.28 -1.42
C CYS A 136 11.86 14.28 -1.26
N ILE A 137 12.99 14.51 -1.95
CA ILE A 137 14.19 13.68 -1.81
C ILE A 137 14.78 13.82 -0.40
N ALA A 138 14.81 15.02 0.15
CA ALA A 138 15.28 15.27 1.51
C ALA A 138 14.39 14.58 2.55
N VAL A 139 13.06 14.63 2.38
CA VAL A 139 12.10 13.91 3.22
C VAL A 139 12.36 12.41 3.16
N TYR A 140 12.56 11.82 1.98
CA TYR A 140 12.91 10.40 1.88
C TYR A 140 14.17 10.04 2.68
N LYS A 141 15.21 10.87 2.59
CA LYS A 141 16.43 10.66 3.37
C LYS A 141 16.20 10.84 4.86
N LEU A 142 15.35 11.78 5.26
CA LEU A 142 14.96 11.97 6.66
C LEU A 142 14.22 10.74 7.20
N LEU A 143 13.23 10.22 6.47
CA LEU A 143 12.48 9.01 6.85
C LEU A 143 13.41 7.80 7.00
N ASP A 144 14.38 7.64 6.10
CA ASP A 144 15.37 6.57 6.15
C ASP A 144 16.27 6.68 7.39
N CYS A 145 16.76 7.89 7.69
CA CYS A 145 17.52 8.16 8.91
C CYS A 145 16.71 7.89 10.19
N ILE A 146 15.44 8.30 10.22
CA ILE A 146 14.54 8.06 11.36
C ILE A 146 14.35 6.56 11.55
N ARG A 147 14.02 5.83 10.48
CA ARG A 147 13.87 4.38 10.50
C ARG A 147 15.12 3.68 10.99
N ASP A 148 16.30 4.10 10.53
CA ASP A 148 17.59 3.56 10.99
C ASP A 148 17.82 3.79 12.49
N CYS A 149 17.44 4.95 13.02
CA CYS A 149 17.52 5.23 14.45
C CYS A 149 16.58 4.35 15.26
N ILE A 150 15.34 4.20 14.80
CA ILE A 150 14.29 3.39 15.46
C ILE A 150 14.69 1.91 15.48
N ASN A 151 15.14 1.37 14.34
CA ASN A 151 15.62 -0.01 14.24
C ASN A 151 16.80 -0.29 15.19
N LYS A 152 17.65 0.71 15.45
CA LYS A 152 18.77 0.59 16.41
C LYS A 152 18.33 0.73 17.86
N ALA A 153 17.20 1.38 18.12
CA ALA A 153 16.70 1.64 19.47
C ALA A 153 16.05 0.41 20.13
N GLN A 154 15.94 -0.72 19.42
CA GLN A 154 15.30 -1.97 19.90
C GLN A 154 13.87 -1.76 20.40
N VAL A 155 13.14 -0.85 19.78
CA VAL A 155 11.72 -0.63 20.06
C VAL A 155 10.86 -1.72 19.41
N PHE A 156 9.66 -1.93 19.93
CA PHE A 156 8.76 -2.97 19.43
C PHE A 156 7.85 -2.42 18.31
N GLU A 157 7.87 -3.10 17.17
CA GLU A 157 7.00 -2.79 16.02
C GLU A 157 5.53 -2.98 16.40
N GLU A 158 4.66 -2.09 15.93
CA GLU A 158 3.21 -2.04 16.24
C GLU A 158 2.85 -1.69 17.71
N GLU A 159 3.83 -1.52 18.59
CA GLU A 159 3.63 -1.02 19.97
C GLU A 159 4.18 0.41 20.12
N ASP A 160 5.47 0.59 19.87
CA ASP A 160 6.16 1.87 20.00
C ASP A 160 6.19 2.66 18.68
N PHE A 161 6.14 1.94 17.56
CA PHE A 161 6.35 2.52 16.24
C PHE A 161 5.68 1.70 15.14
N GLN A 162 5.20 2.40 14.10
CA GLN A 162 4.59 1.79 12.93
C GLN A 162 5.36 2.19 11.65
N PRO A 163 6.12 1.26 11.03
CA PRO A 163 7.01 1.55 9.90
C PRO A 163 6.32 1.94 8.58
#